data_AF-A0A7W4CX69-F1
#
_entry.id   AF-A0A7W4CX69-F1
#
_cell.length_a   1.000
_cell.length_b   1.000
_cell.length_c   1.000
_cell.angle_alpha   90.00
_cell.angle_beta   90.00
_cell.angle_gamma   90.00
#
_symmetry.space_group_name_H-M   'P 1'
#
loop_
_entity.id
_entity.type
_entity.pdbx_description
1 polymer ?
#
loop_
_entity_poly.entity_id
_entity_poly.type
_entity_poly.pdbx_seq_one_letter_code
_entity_poly.pdbx_strand_id
1 'polypeptide(L)'
;MSEIKPATITYQGPEATAVRVTEDGPMLMVDGKTVLEWGDLQRLVTVITAAGEAWTSGTAPMPTPPTPEEARELYAYRNDSYMAKRAQRAIAREFKADPDEVAF
;
A
#
# COMPACT_ATOMS: atom_id res chain seq x y z
N MET A 1 -36.84 20.50 16.94
CA MET A 1 -35.62 20.82 16.15
C MET A 1 -35.12 19.48 15.62
N SER A 2 -35.13 19.28 14.29
CA SER A 2 -34.59 18.03 13.73
C SER A 2 -33.07 18.06 13.85
N GLU A 3 -32.48 17.09 14.53
CA GLU A 3 -31.04 16.84 14.48
C GLU A 3 -30.64 16.61 13.02
N ILE A 4 -29.86 17.53 12.47
CA ILE A 4 -29.17 17.31 11.21
C ILE A 4 -28.05 16.31 11.54
N LYS A 5 -28.20 15.06 11.13
CA LYS A 5 -27.11 14.09 11.26
C LYS A 5 -26.02 14.46 10.25
N PRO A 6 -24.75 14.50 10.66
CA PRO A 6 -23.65 14.81 9.75
C PRO A 6 -23.64 13.82 8.58
N ALA A 7 -23.66 14.35 7.36
CA ALA A 7 -23.71 13.53 6.15
C ALA A 7 -22.34 12.88 5.94
N THR A 8 -22.28 11.55 6.05
CA THR A 8 -21.08 10.77 5.74
C THR A 8 -21.22 10.16 4.35
N ILE A 9 -20.23 10.37 3.48
CA ILE A 9 -20.18 9.75 2.15
C ILE A 9 -19.05 8.73 2.15
N THR A 10 -19.30 7.51 1.71
CA THR A 10 -18.26 6.47 1.59
C THR A 10 -18.12 6.03 0.14
N TYR A 11 -16.91 6.15 -0.39
CA TYR A 11 -16.51 5.68 -1.71
C TYR A 11 -15.77 4.36 -1.55
N GLN A 12 -16.30 3.29 -2.13
CA GLN A 12 -15.65 1.97 -2.10
C GLN A 12 -14.59 1.89 -3.20
N GLY A 13 -13.40 1.44 -2.83
CA GLY A 13 -12.27 1.17 -3.70
C GLY A 13 -12.05 -0.34 -3.90
N PRO A 14 -10.99 -0.72 -4.65
CA PRO A 14 -10.59 -2.11 -4.80
C PRO A 14 -10.05 -2.69 -3.48
N GLU A 15 -9.96 -4.02 -3.39
CA GLU A 15 -9.27 -4.72 -2.28
C GLU A 15 -9.74 -4.28 -0.88
N ALA A 16 -11.06 -4.15 -0.70
CA ALA A 16 -11.69 -3.74 0.57
C ALA A 16 -11.22 -2.37 1.12
N THR A 17 -10.66 -1.52 0.24
CA THR A 17 -10.35 -0.13 0.57
C THR A 17 -11.59 0.74 0.42
N ALA A 18 -11.71 1.80 1.22
CA ALA A 18 -12.75 2.81 1.05
C ALA A 18 -12.26 4.18 1.51
N VAL A 19 -12.75 5.23 0.86
CA VAL A 19 -12.57 6.61 1.32
C VAL A 19 -13.86 7.07 1.97
N ARG A 20 -13.79 7.41 3.26
CA ARG A 20 -14.92 7.97 4.01
C ARG A 20 -14.72 9.47 4.16
N VAL A 21 -15.67 10.26 3.68
CA VAL A 21 -15.68 11.71 3.83
C VAL A 21 -16.61 12.06 4.98
N THR A 22 -16.05 12.73 5.98
CA THR A 22 -16.73 13.20 7.20
C THR A 22 -16.59 14.73 7.33
N GLU A 23 -17.15 15.32 8.40
CA GLU A 23 -16.98 16.75 8.69
C GLU A 23 -15.53 17.12 9.02
N ASP A 24 -14.78 16.19 9.63
CA ASP A 24 -13.37 16.36 9.98
C ASP A 24 -12.41 16.15 8.78
N GLY A 25 -12.97 15.69 7.65
CA GLY A 25 -12.24 15.44 6.42
C GLY A 25 -12.33 13.99 5.93
N PRO A 26 -11.61 13.68 4.84
CA PRO A 26 -11.54 12.33 4.29
C PRO A 26 -10.64 11.43 5.14
N MET A 27 -10.97 10.15 5.18
CA MET A 27 -10.24 9.08 5.85
C MET A 27 -10.10 7.89 4.91
N LEU A 28 -8.96 7.20 4.97
CA LEU A 28 -8.78 5.93 4.30
C LEU A 28 -9.17 4.79 5.23
N MET A 29 -9.98 3.89 4.71
CA MET A 29 -10.43 2.69 5.36
C MET A 29 -9.88 1.47 4.61
N VAL A 30 -9.48 0.44 5.34
CA VAL A 30 -9.14 -0.89 4.80
C VAL A 30 -9.84 -1.92 5.68
N ASP A 31 -10.58 -2.86 5.08
CA ASP A 31 -11.35 -3.87 5.80
C ASP A 31 -12.27 -3.27 6.89
N GLY A 32 -12.85 -2.10 6.60
CA GLY A 32 -13.73 -1.39 7.51
C GLY A 32 -13.04 -0.68 8.68
N LYS A 33 -11.71 -0.67 8.75
CA LYS A 33 -10.93 0.03 9.78
C LYS A 33 -10.26 1.28 9.21
N THR A 34 -10.26 2.37 9.98
CA THR A 34 -9.51 3.57 9.63
C THR A 34 -8.01 3.26 9.69
N VAL A 35 -7.31 3.50 8.59
CA VAL A 35 -5.85 3.31 8.51
C VAL A 35 -5.10 4.61 8.33
N LEU A 36 -5.72 5.63 7.73
CA LEU A 36 -5.15 6.98 7.62
C LEU A 36 -6.24 8.01 7.88
N GLU A 37 -5.95 8.94 8.78
CA GLU A 37 -6.80 10.09 9.06
C GLU A 37 -6.45 11.26 8.15
N TRP A 38 -7.27 12.31 8.20
CA TRP A 38 -7.07 13.47 7.34
C TRP A 38 -5.67 14.09 7.48
N GLY A 39 -5.16 14.21 8.72
CA GLY A 39 -3.81 14.73 8.97
C GLY A 39 -2.71 13.87 8.34
N ASP A 40 -2.86 12.54 8.32
CA ASP A 40 -1.91 11.63 7.69
C ASP A 40 -1.97 11.73 6.17
N LEU A 41 -3.18 11.83 5.61
CA LEU A 41 -3.39 12.02 4.18
C LEU A 41 -2.77 13.34 3.69
N GLN A 42 -2.91 14.42 4.45
CA GLN A 42 -2.26 15.69 4.14
C GLN A 42 -0.74 15.56 4.11
N ARG A 43 -0.15 14.90 5.12
CA ARG A 43 1.30 14.64 5.16
C ARG A 43 1.74 13.80 3.98
N LEU A 44 1.00 12.76 3.63
CA LEU A 44 1.30 11.89 2.50
C LEU A 44 1.32 12.68 1.18
N VAL A 45 0.32 13.53 0.95
CA VAL A 45 0.27 14.42 -0.23
C VAL A 45 1.50 15.33 -0.25
N THR A 46 1.85 15.96 0.86
CA THR A 46 3.06 16.81 0.93
C THR A 46 4.33 16.04 0.56
N VAL A 47 4.51 14.82 1.09
CA VAL A 47 5.67 13.97 0.78
C VAL A 47 5.72 13.60 -0.69
N ILE A 48 4.58 13.20 -1.29
CA ILE A 48 4.51 12.82 -2.70
C ILE A 48 4.80 14.03 -3.60
N THR A 49 4.23 15.19 -3.29
CA THR A 49 4.48 16.43 -4.03
C THR A 49 5.95 16.82 -3.96
N ALA A 50 6.54 16.85 -2.76
CA ALA A 50 7.95 17.18 -2.57
C ALA A 50 8.88 16.18 -3.29
N ALA A 51 8.55 14.88 -3.27
CA ALA A 51 9.30 13.87 -4.01
C ALA A 51 9.20 14.07 -5.53
N GLY A 52 8.02 14.42 -6.04
CA GLY A 52 7.80 14.74 -7.46
C GLY A 52 8.56 16.00 -7.90
N GLU A 53 8.61 17.02 -7.06
CA GLU A 53 9.40 18.23 -7.29
C GLU A 53 10.91 17.95 -7.27
N ALA A 54 11.39 17.15 -6.32
CA ALA A 54 12.80 16.74 -6.25
C ALA A 54 13.21 15.92 -7.48
N TRP A 55 12.32 15.04 -7.97
CA TRP A 55 12.53 14.28 -9.19
C TRP A 55 12.56 15.16 -10.44
N THR A 56 11.57 16.03 -10.61
CA THR A 56 11.47 16.90 -11.80
C THR A 56 12.55 17.97 -11.86
N SER A 57 12.98 18.51 -10.72
CA SER A 57 14.10 19.45 -10.63
C SER A 57 15.47 18.80 -10.84
N GLY A 58 15.55 17.46 -10.88
CA GLY A 58 16.82 16.73 -10.96
C GLY A 58 17.71 16.90 -9.72
N THR A 59 17.15 17.41 -8.63
CA THR A 59 17.86 17.61 -7.35
C THR A 59 17.81 16.38 -6.45
N ALA A 60 16.97 15.40 -6.77
CA ALA A 60 16.97 14.11 -6.11
C ALA A 60 18.35 13.46 -6.29
N PRO A 61 19.09 13.18 -5.21
CA PRO A 61 20.34 12.44 -5.34
C PRO A 61 20.02 11.08 -5.94
N MET A 62 20.76 10.70 -6.99
CA MET A 62 20.73 9.33 -7.48
C MET A 62 21.02 8.40 -6.31
N PRO A 63 20.17 7.39 -6.03
CA PRO A 63 20.48 6.44 -4.99
C PRO A 63 21.83 5.82 -5.29
N THR A 64 22.71 5.81 -4.30
CA THR A 64 24.01 5.17 -4.45
C THR A 64 23.76 3.71 -4.83
N PRO A 65 24.41 3.19 -5.88
CA PRO A 65 24.26 1.79 -6.22
C PRO A 65 24.62 0.95 -4.98
N PRO A 66 23.86 -0.12 -4.70
CA PRO A 66 24.13 -0.95 -3.53
C PRO A 66 25.54 -1.54 -3.63
N THR A 67 26.18 -1.69 -2.49
CA THR A 67 27.45 -2.42 -2.40
C THR A 67 27.26 -3.87 -2.88
N PRO A 68 28.34 -4.58 -3.24
CA PRO A 68 28.23 -5.98 -3.64
C PRO A 68 27.57 -6.88 -2.58
N GLU A 69 27.70 -6.57 -1.30
CA GLU A 69 27.08 -7.29 -0.20
C GLU A 69 25.58 -6.97 -0.09
N GLU A 70 25.21 -5.70 -0.08
CA GLU A 70 23.80 -5.28 -0.09
C GLU A 70 23.08 -5.79 -1.34
N ALA A 71 23.75 -5.80 -2.50
CA ALA A 71 23.19 -6.36 -3.72
C ALA A 71 22.91 -7.86 -3.56
N ARG A 72 23.84 -8.63 -2.97
CA ARG A 72 23.64 -10.07 -2.70
C ARG A 72 22.46 -10.31 -1.77
N GLU A 73 22.31 -9.53 -0.71
CA GLU A 73 21.17 -9.62 0.21
C GLU A 73 19.86 -9.27 -0.50
N LEU A 74 19.85 -8.20 -1.30
CA LEU A 74 18.68 -7.77 -2.07
C LEU A 74 18.25 -8.85 -3.08
N TYR A 75 19.21 -9.48 -3.75
CA TYR A 75 18.96 -10.57 -4.69
C TYR A 75 18.56 -11.87 -3.99
N ALA A 76 19.14 -12.18 -2.82
CA ALA A 76 18.75 -13.33 -1.99
C ALA A 76 17.30 -13.18 -1.53
N TYR A 77 16.93 -12.03 -0.96
CA TYR A 77 15.57 -11.73 -0.54
C TYR A 77 14.55 -11.85 -1.69
N ARG A 78 14.91 -11.32 -2.87
CA ARG A 78 14.07 -11.44 -4.08
C ARG A 78 13.93 -12.89 -4.54
N ASN A 79 15.00 -13.67 -4.49
CA ASN A 79 15.00 -15.07 -4.87
C ASN A 79 14.15 -15.91 -3.90
N ASP A 80 14.26 -15.66 -2.59
CA ASP A 80 13.48 -16.35 -1.56
C ASP A 80 11.98 -16.05 -1.72
N SER A 81 11.64 -14.78 -1.94
CA SER A 81 10.27 -14.36 -2.24
C SER A 81 9.71 -15.01 -3.51
N TYR A 82 10.54 -15.16 -4.55
CA TYR A 82 10.17 -15.83 -5.80
C TYR A 82 9.97 -17.34 -5.60
N MET A 83 10.85 -17.99 -4.85
CA MET A 83 10.76 -19.42 -4.54
C MET A 83 9.55 -19.74 -3.65
N ALA A 84 9.26 -18.89 -2.67
CA ALA A 84 8.06 -19.01 -1.83
C ALA A 84 6.78 -18.96 -2.67
N LYS A 85 6.66 -17.99 -3.59
CA LYS A 85 5.51 -17.90 -4.51
C LYS A 85 5.42 -19.10 -5.45
N ARG A 86 6.56 -19.62 -5.91
CA ARG A 86 6.61 -20.83 -6.75
C ARG A 86 6.14 -22.07 -5.98
N ALA A 87 6.53 -22.20 -4.71
CA ALA A 87 6.11 -23.28 -3.83
C ALA A 87 4.60 -23.21 -3.56
N GLN A 88 4.06 -22.03 -3.24
CA GLN A 88 2.62 -21.82 -3.07
C GLN A 88 1.83 -22.24 -4.32
N ARG A 89 2.27 -21.83 -5.51
CA ARG A 89 1.65 -22.23 -6.78
C ARG A 89 1.73 -23.74 -7.04
N ALA A 90 2.83 -24.39 -6.67
CA ALA A 90 2.98 -25.83 -6.81
C ALA A 90 2.01 -26.59 -5.89
N ILE A 91 1.87 -26.14 -4.64
CA ILE A 91 0.91 -26.69 -3.66
C ILE A 91 -0.53 -26.48 -4.17
N ALA A 92 -0.90 -25.25 -4.53
CA ALA A 92 -2.24 -24.93 -5.05
C ALA A 92 -2.61 -25.79 -6.27
N ARG A 93 -1.66 -26.03 -7.18
CA ARG A 93 -1.84 -26.90 -8.35
C ARG A 93 -2.06 -28.37 -7.97
N GLU A 94 -1.29 -28.89 -7.01
CA GLU A 94 -1.40 -30.27 -6.53
C GLU A 94 -2.75 -30.51 -5.84
N PHE A 95 -3.23 -29.54 -5.06
CA PHE A 95 -4.46 -29.64 -4.28
C PHE A 95 -5.71 -29.07 -4.97
N LYS A 96 -5.60 -28.58 -6.22
CA LYS A 96 -6.67 -27.90 -6.97
C LYS A 96 -7.32 -26.75 -6.20
N ALA A 97 -6.53 -26.07 -5.36
CA ALA A 97 -6.94 -24.90 -4.61
C ALA A 97 -6.59 -23.61 -5.36
N ASP A 98 -7.27 -22.51 -5.06
CA ASP A 98 -6.86 -21.19 -5.53
C ASP A 98 -5.53 -20.81 -4.83
N PRO A 99 -4.48 -20.38 -5.56
CA PRO A 99 -3.21 -19.98 -4.95
C PRO A 99 -3.34 -18.87 -3.90
N ASP A 100 -4.41 -18.06 -3.92
CA ASP A 100 -4.65 -17.01 -2.92
C ASP A 100 -5.31 -17.53 -1.63
N GLU A 101 -5.82 -18.79 -1.63
CA GLU A 101 -6.38 -19.46 -0.44
C GLU A 101 -5.31 -20.23 0.37
N VAL A 102 -4.10 -20.41 -0.18
CA VAL A 102 -2.99 -21.11 0.47
C VAL A 102 -2.08 -20.09 1.18
N ALA A 103 -2.59 -19.44 2.22
CA ALA A 103 -1.83 -18.52 3.05
C ALA A 103 -1.09 -19.28 4.19
N PHE A 104 0.22 -19.09 4.30
CA PHE A 104 1.07 -19.55 5.42
C PHE A 104 1.62 -18.35 6.18
#